data_AF-A0A925VC06-F1
#
_entry.id   AF-A0A925VC06-F1
#
_cell.length_a   1.000
_cell.length_b   1.000
_cell.length_c   1.000
_cell.angle_alpha   90.00
_cell.angle_beta   90.00
_cell.angle_gamma   90.00
#
_symmetry.space_group_name_H-M   'P 1'
#
loop_
_entity.id
_entity.type
_entity.pdbx_description
1 polymer ?
#
loop_
_entity_poly.entity_id
_entity_poly.type
_entity_poly.pdbx_seq_one_letter_code
_entity_poly.pdbx_strand_id
1 'polypeptide(L)'
;ARALVECKDAGLWVVGTVPEGGMTLREAVAGDRLPEHLVIVVGGEHEGMRRLTRERCDYLVTIERVGAIASLNVSAAAAVVLSALA
;
A
#
# COMPACT_ATOMS: atom_id res chain seq x y z
N ALA A 1 -3.42 0.05 -14.73
CA ALA A 1 -2.11 -0.57 -14.48
C ALA A 1 -0.98 -0.05 -15.37
N ARG A 2 -1.26 0.49 -16.57
CA ARG A 2 -0.26 1.18 -17.41
C ARG A 2 0.50 2.30 -16.66
N ALA A 3 -0.22 3.14 -15.92
CA ALA A 3 0.41 4.19 -15.09
C ALA A 3 1.45 3.64 -14.10
N LEU A 4 1.25 2.44 -13.55
CA LEU A 4 2.24 1.83 -12.65
C LEU A 4 3.51 1.40 -13.39
N VAL A 5 3.40 1.02 -14.66
CA VAL A 5 4.58 0.73 -15.50
C VAL A 5 5.35 2.02 -15.73
N GLU A 6 4.66 3.11 -16.08
CA GLU A 6 5.28 4.43 -16.29
C GLU A 6 5.96 4.96 -15.01
N CYS A 7 5.36 4.76 -13.83
CA CYS A 7 6.01 5.09 -12.56
C CYS A 7 7.30 4.28 -12.33
N LYS A 8 7.28 2.98 -12.61
CA LYS A 8 8.47 2.12 -12.45
C LYS A 8 9.57 2.47 -13.44
N ASP A 9 9.21 2.78 -14.68
CA ASP A 9 10.15 3.26 -15.70
C ASP A 9 10.79 4.60 -15.29
N ALA A 10 10.09 5.41 -14.48
CA ALA A 10 10.61 6.63 -13.87
C ALA A 10 11.43 6.39 -12.58
N GLY A 11 11.70 5.14 -12.21
CA GLY A 11 12.48 4.77 -11.02
C GLY A 11 11.70 4.79 -9.70
N LEU A 12 10.36 4.87 -9.75
CA LEU A 12 9.51 4.82 -8.55
C LEU A 12 9.17 3.37 -8.21
N TRP A 13 9.24 3.06 -6.93
CA TRP A 13 8.81 1.77 -6.41
C TRP A 13 7.30 1.77 -6.11
N VAL A 14 6.61 0.67 -6.42
CA VAL A 14 5.16 0.59 -6.24
C VAL A 14 4.85 -0.18 -4.96
N VAL A 15 4.22 0.49 -4.00
CA VAL A 15 3.83 -0.09 -2.71
C VAL A 15 2.30 -0.13 -2.63
N GLY A 16 1.73 -1.33 -2.60
CA GLY A 16 0.28 -1.53 -2.59
C GLY A 16 -0.27 -1.89 -1.21
N THR A 17 -1.45 -1.39 -0.88
CA THR A 17 -2.16 -1.76 0.36
C THR A 17 -3.03 -2.98 0.16
N VAL A 18 -2.92 -3.98 1.03
CA VAL A 18 -3.79 -5.16 1.06
C VAL A 18 -4.41 -5.33 2.44
N PRO A 19 -5.62 -5.91 2.55
CA PRO A 19 -6.23 -6.18 3.84
C PRO A 19 -5.47 -7.24 4.64
N GLU A 20 -4.85 -8.22 3.96
CA GLU A 20 -4.14 -9.34 4.58
C GLU A 20 -2.98 -9.83 3.68
N GLY A 21 -1.98 -10.47 4.30
CA GLY A 21 -0.88 -11.14 3.59
C GLY A 21 0.27 -10.24 3.10
N GLY A 22 0.22 -8.93 3.36
CA GLY A 22 1.37 -8.02 3.23
C GLY A 22 2.12 -7.84 4.55
N MET A 23 3.32 -7.24 4.48
CA MET A 23 4.07 -6.80 5.67
C MET A 23 3.26 -5.75 6.44
N THR A 24 3.29 -5.75 7.77
CA THR A 24 2.55 -4.70 8.49
C THR A 24 3.12 -3.32 8.17
N LEU A 25 2.26 -2.31 8.05
CA LEU A 25 2.70 -0.94 7.79
C LEU A 25 3.69 -0.45 8.87
N ARG A 26 3.47 -0.84 10.14
CA ARG A 26 4.37 -0.55 11.24
C ARG A 26 5.77 -1.13 11.04
N GLU A 27 5.88 -2.40 10.66
CA GLU A 27 7.19 -3.03 10.37
C GLU A 27 7.88 -2.40 9.16
N ALA A 28 7.09 -2.04 8.14
CA ALA A 28 7.61 -1.46 6.91
C ALA A 28 8.30 -0.12 7.17
N VAL A 29 7.70 0.73 8.02
CA VAL A 29 8.25 2.04 8.39
C VAL A 29 9.35 1.92 9.44
N ALA A 30 9.14 1.16 10.52
CA ALA A 30 10.08 1.12 11.63
C ALA A 30 11.46 0.54 11.25
N GLY A 31 11.52 -0.29 10.20
CA GLY A 31 12.75 -0.90 9.73
C GLY A 31 13.36 -0.25 8.48
N ASP A 32 12.88 0.93 8.06
CA ASP A 32 13.29 1.59 6.81
C ASP A 32 13.23 0.62 5.61
N ARG A 33 12.18 -0.20 5.58
CA ARG A 33 12.04 -1.32 4.62
C ARG A 33 11.35 -0.88 3.33
N LEU A 34 10.90 0.38 3.29
CA LEU A 34 10.29 0.98 2.13
C LEU A 34 11.28 1.91 1.44
N PRO A 35 11.29 1.94 0.11
CA PRO A 35 12.18 2.81 -0.66
C PRO A 35 11.76 4.28 -0.53
N GLU A 36 12.73 5.21 -0.52
CA GLU A 36 12.46 6.65 -0.39
C GLU A 36 11.59 7.21 -1.53
N HIS A 37 11.78 6.73 -2.75
CA HIS A 37 11.04 7.17 -3.93
C HIS A 37 9.98 6.14 -4.30
N LEU A 38 8.77 6.33 -3.79
CA LEU A 38 7.68 5.37 -3.94
C LEU A 38 6.39 6.01 -4.45
N VAL A 39 5.51 5.14 -4.96
CA VAL A 39 4.10 5.39 -5.22
C VAL A 39 3.28 4.45 -4.36
N ILE A 40 2.30 5.02 -3.65
CA ILE A 40 1.33 4.24 -2.88
C ILE A 40 0.11 3.93 -3.74
N VAL A 41 -0.30 2.67 -3.73
CA VAL A 41 -1.56 2.21 -4.32
C VAL A 41 -2.50 1.78 -3.22
N VAL A 42 -3.58 2.54 -3.03
CA VAL A 42 -4.64 2.19 -2.08
C VAL A 42 -5.75 1.43 -2.82
N GLY A 43 -6.00 0.20 -2.38
CA GLY A 43 -7.07 -0.64 -2.93
C GLY A 43 -8.47 -0.13 -2.53
N GLY A 44 -9.49 -0.45 -3.33
CA GLY A 44 -10.88 -0.10 -3.00
C GLY A 44 -11.43 -0.90 -1.81
N GLU A 45 -12.48 -0.40 -1.16
CA GLU A 45 -12.98 -0.93 0.12
C GLU A 45 -13.45 -2.40 0.10
N HIS A 46 -13.94 -2.88 -1.05
CA HIS A 46 -14.59 -4.18 -1.15
C HIS A 46 -13.64 -5.27 -1.63
N GLU A 47 -13.14 -5.14 -2.85
CA GLU A 47 -12.27 -6.15 -3.49
C GLU A 47 -10.77 -5.85 -3.32
N GLY A 48 -10.43 -4.71 -2.70
CA GLY A 48 -9.06 -4.22 -2.65
C GLY A 48 -8.55 -3.79 -4.03
N MET A 49 -7.31 -4.15 -4.34
CA MET A 49 -6.71 -3.90 -5.65
C MET A 49 -7.09 -4.99 -6.66
N ARG A 50 -7.35 -4.60 -7.91
CA ARG A 50 -7.47 -5.55 -9.03
C ARG A 50 -6.19 -6.39 -9.14
N ARG A 51 -6.33 -7.67 -9.51
CA ARG A 51 -5.22 -8.65 -9.61
C ARG A 51 -3.96 -8.09 -10.29
N LEU A 52 -4.11 -7.57 -11.52
CA LEU A 52 -3.02 -7.02 -12.32
C LEU A 52 -2.35 -5.75 -11.73
N THR A 53 -3.03 -5.04 -10.83
CA THR A 53 -2.46 -3.91 -10.08
C THR A 53 -1.64 -4.46 -8.92
N ARG A 54 -2.17 -5.45 -8.18
CA ARG A 54 -1.46 -6.13 -7.09
C ARG A 54 -0.17 -6.80 -7.58
N GLU A 55 -0.22 -7.54 -8.69
CA GLU A 55 0.94 -8.23 -9.29
C GLU A 55 2.05 -7.26 -9.74
N ARG A 56 1.74 -5.98 -9.95
CA ARG A 56 2.72 -4.95 -10.34
C ARG A 56 3.34 -4.21 -9.16
N CYS A 57 2.80 -4.39 -7.95
CA CYS A 57 3.38 -3.81 -6.75
C CYS A 57 4.69 -4.55 -6.41
N ASP A 58 5.73 -3.78 -6.09
CA ASP A 58 7.01 -4.30 -5.60
C ASP A 58 6.90 -4.73 -4.14
N TYR A 59 6.07 -4.01 -3.37
CA TYR A 59 5.79 -4.32 -1.98
C TYR A 59 4.28 -4.34 -1.73
N LEU A 60 3.85 -5.21 -0.82
CA LEU A 60 2.48 -5.22 -0.30
C LEU A 60 2.53 -4.98 1.20
N VAL A 61 1.78 -3.96 1.64
CA VAL A 61 1.66 -3.61 3.06
C VAL A 61 0.23 -3.81 3.54
N THR A 62 0.12 -4.25 4.79
CA THR A 62 -1.14 -4.43 5.50
C THR A 62 -1.27 -3.35 6.55
N ILE A 63 -2.39 -2.61 6.52
CA ILE A 63 -2.75 -1.71 7.62
C ILE A 63 -3.30 -2.58 8.74
N GLU A 64 -2.61 -2.62 9.87
CA GLU A 64 -3.03 -3.41 11.03
C GLU A 64 -4.41 -2.94 11.51
N ARG A 65 -5.35 -3.87 11.65
CA ARG A 65 -6.66 -3.58 12.23
C ARG A 65 -6.50 -3.35 13.73
N VAL A 66 -6.98 -2.21 14.22
CA VAL A 66 -7.05 -1.93 15.67
C VAL A 66 -8.51 -2.09 16.11
N GLY A 67 -8.77 -3.10 16.96
CA GLY A 67 -10.10 -3.38 17.49
C GLY A 67 -11.03 -4.10 16.49
N ALA A 68 -12.34 -3.89 16.64
CA ALA A 68 -13.38 -4.62 15.89
C ALA A 68 -13.69 -4.08 14.49
N ILE A 69 -12.89 -3.13 13.97
CA ILE A 69 -13.15 -2.51 12.68
C ILE A 69 -12.71 -3.45 11.55
N ALA A 70 -13.68 -3.93 10.77
CA ALA A 70 -13.44 -4.90 9.72
C ALA A 70 -12.70 -4.33 8.50
N SER A 71 -12.97 -3.07 8.14
CA SER A 71 -12.30 -2.35 7.04
C SER A 71 -12.26 -0.85 7.28
N LEU A 72 -11.25 -0.19 6.69
CA LEU A 72 -11.17 1.25 6.59
C LEU A 72 -11.73 1.69 5.24
N ASN A 73 -12.36 2.86 5.22
CA ASN A 73 -12.63 3.52 3.95
C ASN A 73 -11.31 3.88 3.25
N VAL A 74 -11.36 4.06 1.93
CA VAL A 74 -10.15 4.33 1.12
C VAL A 74 -9.42 5.59 1.58
N SER A 75 -10.15 6.62 1.98
CA SER A 75 -9.57 7.90 2.41
C SER A 75 -8.84 7.79 3.76
N ALA A 76 -9.37 7.03 4.72
CA ALA A 76 -8.73 6.77 6.01
C ALA A 76 -7.53 5.84 5.83
N ALA A 77 -7.62 4.82 4.97
CA ALA A 77 -6.48 3.98 4.64
C ALA A 77 -5.34 4.82 4.03
N ALA A 78 -5.66 5.73 3.09
CA ALA A 78 -4.69 6.66 2.51
C ALA A 78 -4.09 7.59 3.58
N ALA A 79 -4.90 8.16 4.46
CA ALA A 79 -4.43 9.04 5.53
C ALA A 79 -3.47 8.33 6.50
N VAL A 80 -3.80 7.10 6.91
CA VAL A 80 -2.94 6.30 7.79
C VAL A 80 -1.61 5.98 7.13
N VAL A 81 -1.64 5.55 5.86
CA VAL A 81 -0.41 5.22 5.12
C VAL A 81 0.47 6.45 4.95
N LEU A 82 -0.09 7.57 4.50
CA LEU A 82 0.67 8.81 4.32
C LEU A 82 1.21 9.34 5.66
N SER A 83 0.43 9.27 6.73
CA SER A 83 0.87 9.69 8.07
C SER A 83 1.99 8.80 8.62
N ALA A 84 2.06 7.53 8.24
CA ALA A 84 3.11 6.63 8.68
C ALA A 84 4.42 6.82 7.90
N LEU A 85 4.35 7.37 6.68
CA LEU A 85 5.50 7.62 5.82
C LEU A 85 6.11 9.02 6.01
N ALA A 86 5.44 9.89 6.77
CA ALA A 86 5.89 11.25 7.10
C ALA A 86 6.79 11.24 8.33
#